data_AF-A0A7V3SMB4-F1
#
_entry.id   AF-A0A7V3SMB4-F1
#
_cell.length_a   1.000
_cell.length_b   1.000
_cell.length_c   1.000
_cell.angle_alpha   90.00
_cell.angle_beta   90.00
_cell.angle_gamma   90.00
#
_symmetry.space_group_name_H-M   'P 1'
#
loop_
_entity.id
_entity.type
_entity.pdbx_description
1 polymer ?
#
loop_
_entity_poly.entity_id
_entity_poly.type
_entity_poly.pdbx_seq_one_letter_code
_entity_poly.pdbx_strand_id
1 'polypeptide(L)'
;MNMRRFALACATLLLIGVWCSTWAQEKAQNTDTTAVKATKQAGMALVIVGHGIPASDFSRDKLRKMMELERQIELAGGEDKVPASVLSEFRALERECRRHPRTPQNDPYNAAVERVAQAIVNSKRFDHVLVAHNEFCGLDVEEAIELAVQQGAKRILVFTTMVIPGGMHSEVDIPMKVARAQNRFPNVQVEYIWPVSIDSIANLILHEVDRHIAKDSK
;
A
#
# COMPACT_ATOMS: atom_id res chain seq x y z
N MET A 1 63.06 -30.31 58.98
CA MET A 1 64.29 -30.66 58.24
C MET A 1 64.45 -29.66 57.09
N ASN A 2 65.37 -28.71 57.28
CA ASN A 2 66.11 -27.86 56.33
C ASN A 2 65.55 -27.56 54.93
N MET A 3 65.27 -26.27 54.65
CA MET A 3 66.11 -25.33 53.86
C MET A 3 66.10 -25.65 52.35
N ARG A 4 65.81 -24.73 51.42
CA ARG A 4 66.46 -23.43 51.13
C ARG A 4 65.51 -22.56 50.28
N ARG A 5 65.23 -21.30 50.64
CA ARG A 5 65.84 -20.03 50.13
C ARG A 5 65.72 -19.90 48.58
N PHE A 6 65.15 -18.84 48.01
CA PHE A 6 65.63 -17.45 48.05
C PHE A 6 64.57 -16.43 47.58
N ALA A 7 64.69 -15.21 48.10
CA ALA A 7 63.84 -14.04 47.85
C ALA A 7 64.31 -13.18 46.67
N LEU A 8 63.40 -12.38 46.11
CA LEU A 8 63.47 -10.94 45.75
C LEU A 8 62.36 -10.68 44.70
N ALA A 9 61.29 -9.95 45.01
CA ALA A 9 61.17 -8.49 45.03
C ALA A 9 61.26 -7.85 43.63
N CYS A 10 60.14 -7.35 43.10
CA CYS A 10 59.95 -5.93 42.78
C CYS A 10 58.57 -5.68 42.12
N ALA A 11 57.99 -4.56 42.51
CA ALA A 11 56.65 -4.11 42.18
C ALA A 11 56.56 -3.35 40.85
N THR A 12 55.31 -3.18 40.41
CA THR A 12 54.76 -2.04 39.64
C THR A 12 55.24 -1.81 38.20
N LEU A 13 54.36 -2.01 37.21
CA LEU A 13 53.61 -0.90 36.54
C LEU A 13 52.71 -1.41 35.40
N LEU A 14 51.58 -0.70 35.26
CA LEU A 14 50.50 -0.87 34.28
C LEU A 14 50.97 -0.84 32.83
N LEU A 15 50.41 -1.74 32.00
CA LEU A 15 50.27 -1.52 30.56
C LEU A 15 48.84 -1.85 30.09
N ILE A 16 48.14 -0.76 29.78
CA ILE A 16 46.89 -0.67 29.02
C ILE A 16 47.22 -1.00 27.56
N GLY A 17 46.35 -1.75 26.88
CA GLY A 17 46.53 -2.05 25.46
C GLY A 17 45.37 -2.84 24.85
N VAL A 18 44.19 -2.24 24.85
CA VAL A 18 43.00 -2.68 24.11
C VAL A 18 43.35 -2.75 22.61
N TRP A 19 43.23 -3.94 22.02
CA TRP A 19 43.38 -4.16 20.57
C TRP A 19 42.05 -4.63 19.99
N CYS A 20 41.70 -4.07 18.84
CA CYS A 20 40.61 -4.45 17.92
C CYS A 20 39.17 -4.18 18.36
N SER A 21 38.80 -2.91 18.38
CA SER A 21 37.43 -2.47 18.06
C SER A 21 37.48 -1.36 17.00
N THR A 22 37.83 -1.73 15.77
CA THR A 22 37.81 -0.83 14.59
C THR A 22 36.95 -1.38 13.44
N TRP A 23 35.93 -2.19 13.76
CA TRP A 23 34.97 -2.73 12.79
C TRP A 23 33.49 -2.43 13.12
N ALA A 24 33.21 -1.62 14.15
CA ALA A 24 31.85 -1.33 14.59
C ALA A 24 31.50 0.18 14.66
N GLN A 25 32.34 1.06 14.10
CA GLN A 25 32.15 2.52 14.17
C GLN A 25 32.02 3.21 12.79
N GLU A 26 31.69 2.46 11.73
CA GLU A 26 31.52 3.00 10.37
C GLU A 26 30.11 2.77 9.77
N LYS A 27 29.10 2.53 10.61
CA LYS A 27 27.68 2.52 10.19
C LYS A 27 26.76 3.30 11.13
N ALA A 28 27.26 4.41 11.66
CA ALA A 28 26.47 5.33 12.50
C ALA A 28 26.46 6.76 11.93
N GLN A 29 26.47 6.92 10.61
CA GLN A 29 26.22 8.21 9.95
C GLN A 29 25.56 7.99 8.58
N ASN A 30 24.30 7.55 8.57
CA ASN A 30 23.40 7.91 7.48
C ASN A 30 21.93 7.76 7.90
N THR A 31 21.54 8.43 8.99
CA THR A 31 20.13 8.77 9.22
C THR A 31 19.95 10.24 8.88
N ASP A 32 20.24 10.59 7.63
CA ASP A 32 19.83 11.86 7.08
C ASP A 32 18.31 11.80 6.87
N THR A 33 17.60 12.00 7.98
CA THR A 33 16.17 12.23 8.00
C THR A 33 15.96 13.65 7.48
N THR A 34 16.27 13.87 6.21
CA THR A 34 15.84 15.07 5.51
C THR A 34 14.32 14.98 5.45
N ALA A 35 13.67 15.68 6.37
CA ALA A 35 12.30 16.09 6.18
C ALA A 35 12.26 16.91 4.89
N VAL A 36 12.01 16.23 3.77
CA VAL A 36 11.73 16.87 2.48
C VAL A 36 10.58 17.83 2.77
N LYS A 37 10.86 19.14 2.72
CA LYS A 37 9.81 20.16 2.80
C LYS A 37 8.81 19.84 1.70
N ALA A 38 7.68 19.27 2.10
CA ALA A 38 6.62 18.83 1.22
C ALA A 38 6.04 20.05 0.50
N THR A 39 6.55 20.32 -0.70
CA THR A 39 5.98 21.33 -1.59
C THR A 39 4.87 20.65 -2.36
N LYS A 40 3.66 21.24 -2.32
CA LYS A 40 2.50 20.76 -3.08
C LYS A 40 2.89 20.65 -4.56
N GLN A 41 2.72 19.47 -5.15
CA GLN A 41 3.02 19.29 -6.58
C GLN A 41 1.78 19.62 -7.39
N ALA A 42 1.82 20.76 -8.09
CA ALA A 42 0.70 21.24 -8.90
C ALA A 42 0.41 20.28 -10.07
N GLY A 43 -0.88 20.05 -10.33
CA GLY A 43 -1.37 19.10 -11.32
C GLY A 43 -1.22 17.63 -10.92
N MET A 44 -0.96 17.32 -9.64
CA MET A 44 -0.73 15.95 -9.19
C MET A 44 -1.89 15.38 -8.37
N ALA A 45 -2.39 14.21 -8.80
CA ALA A 45 -3.37 13.42 -8.06
C ALA A 45 -2.77 12.09 -7.57
N LEU A 46 -3.29 11.60 -6.46
CA LEU A 46 -3.05 10.25 -5.95
C LEU A 46 -4.37 9.48 -5.89
N VAL A 47 -4.41 8.29 -6.50
CA VAL A 47 -5.50 7.32 -6.36
C VAL A 47 -5.04 6.22 -5.42
N ILE A 48 -5.69 6.12 -4.26
CA ILE A 48 -5.49 5.03 -3.31
C ILE A 48 -6.49 3.92 -3.64
N VAL A 49 -5.98 2.72 -3.91
CA VAL A 49 -6.77 1.55 -4.30
C VAL A 49 -6.88 0.59 -3.11
N GLY A 50 -8.10 0.45 -2.58
CA GLY A 50 -8.45 -0.65 -1.69
C GLY A 50 -8.73 -1.93 -2.46
N HIS A 51 -8.72 -3.08 -1.79
CA HIS A 51 -9.29 -4.31 -2.37
C HIS A 51 -10.76 -4.08 -2.71
N GLY A 52 -11.50 -3.61 -1.69
CA GLY A 52 -12.95 -3.45 -1.72
C GLY A 52 -13.64 -4.73 -1.30
N ILE A 53 -14.71 -4.58 -0.53
CA ILE A 53 -15.52 -5.69 -0.04
C ILE A 53 -17.00 -5.35 -0.24
N PRO A 54 -17.88 -6.34 -0.40
CA PRO A 54 -19.32 -6.08 -0.35
C PRO A 54 -19.70 -5.53 1.03
N ALA A 55 -20.61 -4.55 1.08
CA ALA A 55 -21.16 -4.11 2.35
C ALA A 55 -21.87 -5.27 3.04
N SER A 56 -21.79 -5.34 4.36
CA SER A 56 -22.33 -6.48 5.13
C SER A 56 -23.84 -6.63 5.02
N ASP A 57 -24.54 -5.54 4.69
CA ASP A 57 -25.99 -5.47 4.46
C ASP A 57 -26.38 -5.52 2.97
N PHE A 58 -25.41 -5.70 2.05
CA PHE A 58 -25.71 -5.93 0.65
C PHE A 58 -26.33 -7.33 0.45
N SER A 59 -27.30 -7.45 -0.47
CA SER A 59 -28.05 -8.68 -0.68
C SER A 59 -27.13 -9.87 -1.03
N ARG A 60 -27.18 -10.92 -0.19
CA ARG A 60 -26.38 -12.13 -0.38
C ARG A 60 -26.77 -12.89 -1.64
N ASP A 61 -28.03 -12.85 -2.05
CA ASP A 61 -28.50 -13.51 -3.27
C ASP A 61 -28.00 -12.80 -4.53
N LYS A 62 -28.01 -11.46 -4.51
CA LYS A 62 -27.39 -10.65 -5.57
C LYS A 62 -25.89 -10.90 -5.66
N LEU A 63 -25.19 -10.97 -4.53
CA LEU A 63 -23.76 -11.27 -4.50
C LEU A 63 -23.46 -12.66 -5.07
N ARG A 64 -24.20 -13.69 -4.67
CA ARG A 64 -24.05 -15.05 -5.22
C ARG A 64 -24.29 -15.08 -6.73
N LYS A 65 -25.34 -14.41 -7.19
CA LYS A 65 -25.66 -14.32 -8.61
C LYS A 65 -24.56 -13.61 -9.40
N MET A 66 -23.99 -12.55 -8.84
CA MET A 66 -22.87 -11.82 -9.45
C MET A 66 -21.63 -12.71 -9.57
N MET A 67 -21.24 -13.43 -8.51
CA MET A 67 -20.13 -14.39 -8.53
C MET A 67 -20.34 -15.52 -9.54
N GLU A 68 -21.57 -16.02 -9.67
CA GLU A 68 -21.90 -17.04 -10.67
C GLU A 68 -21.76 -16.51 -12.11
N LEU A 69 -22.17 -15.27 -12.36
CA LEU A 69 -21.98 -14.64 -13.67
C LEU A 69 -20.50 -14.39 -13.98
N GLU A 70 -19.73 -13.94 -12.99
CA GLU A 70 -18.27 -13.76 -13.11
C GLU A 70 -17.57 -15.07 -13.48
N ARG A 71 -17.92 -16.16 -12.80
CA ARG A 71 -17.43 -17.51 -13.12
C ARG A 71 -17.78 -17.93 -14.54
N GLN A 72 -18.97 -17.59 -15.04
CA GLN A 72 -19.34 -17.87 -16.43
C GLN A 72 -18.48 -17.06 -17.42
N ILE A 73 -18.16 -15.80 -17.09
CA ILE A 73 -17.26 -14.95 -17.87
C ILE A 73 -15.85 -15.53 -17.91
N GLU A 74 -15.32 -15.93 -16.77
CA GLU A 74 -14.01 -16.57 -16.66
C GLU A 74 -13.94 -17.86 -17.48
N LEU A 75 -14.92 -18.76 -17.31
CA LEU A 75 -14.97 -20.03 -18.04
C LEU A 75 -15.13 -19.88 -19.56
N ALA A 76 -15.77 -18.80 -20.02
CA ALA A 76 -15.86 -18.48 -21.44
C ALA A 76 -14.55 -17.90 -22.00
N GLY A 77 -13.59 -17.53 -21.14
CA GLY A 77 -12.33 -16.91 -21.53
C GLY A 77 -12.41 -15.39 -21.67
N GLY A 78 -13.34 -14.74 -20.96
CA GLY A 78 -13.44 -13.28 -20.86
C GLY A 78 -14.75 -12.69 -21.38
N GLU A 79 -14.92 -11.38 -21.15
CA GLU A 79 -16.16 -10.65 -21.42
C GLU A 79 -16.59 -10.68 -22.89
N ASP A 80 -15.64 -10.71 -23.82
CA ASP A 80 -15.91 -10.75 -25.28
C ASP A 80 -16.44 -12.10 -25.77
N LYS A 81 -16.43 -13.13 -24.92
CA LYS A 81 -16.81 -14.50 -25.26
C LYS A 81 -18.15 -14.94 -24.69
N VAL A 82 -18.72 -14.20 -23.74
CA VAL A 82 -20.04 -14.50 -23.16
C VAL A 82 -21.19 -13.86 -23.93
N PRO A 83 -22.42 -14.39 -23.79
CA PRO A 83 -23.61 -13.69 -24.26
C PRO A 83 -23.74 -12.29 -23.67
N ALA A 84 -24.16 -11.32 -24.48
CA ALA A 84 -24.33 -9.92 -24.04
C ALA A 84 -25.27 -9.78 -22.84
N SER A 85 -26.28 -10.65 -22.71
CA SER A 85 -27.19 -10.69 -21.57
C SER A 85 -26.45 -10.98 -20.25
N VAL A 86 -25.57 -11.99 -20.23
CA VAL A 86 -24.73 -12.35 -19.08
C VAL A 86 -23.86 -11.18 -18.65
N LEU A 87 -23.15 -10.57 -19.61
CA LEU A 87 -22.29 -9.43 -19.34
C LEU A 87 -23.07 -8.21 -18.83
N SER A 88 -24.24 -7.93 -19.41
CA SER A 88 -25.08 -6.82 -19.00
C SER A 88 -25.65 -7.00 -17.59
N GLU A 89 -26.05 -8.22 -17.23
CA GLU A 89 -26.55 -8.56 -15.90
C GLU A 89 -25.43 -8.47 -14.86
N PHE A 90 -24.25 -9.01 -15.17
CA PHE A 90 -23.06 -8.93 -14.32
C PHE A 90 -22.71 -7.47 -14.00
N ARG A 91 -22.53 -6.65 -15.05
CA ARG A 91 -22.20 -5.22 -14.88
C ARG A 91 -23.30 -4.44 -14.15
N ALA A 92 -24.56 -4.83 -14.27
CA ALA A 92 -25.65 -4.21 -13.53
C ALA A 92 -25.55 -4.50 -12.03
N LEU A 93 -25.33 -5.77 -11.66
CA LEU A 93 -25.15 -6.19 -10.27
C LEU A 93 -23.87 -5.61 -9.66
N GLU A 94 -22.78 -5.57 -10.43
CA GLU A 94 -21.51 -4.99 -9.98
C GLU A 94 -21.68 -3.49 -9.67
N ARG A 95 -22.31 -2.73 -10.58
CA ARG A 95 -22.63 -1.32 -10.33
C ARG A 95 -23.53 -1.13 -9.12
N GLU A 96 -24.51 -2.00 -8.92
CA GLU A 96 -25.38 -1.96 -7.74
C GLU A 96 -24.57 -2.20 -6.46
N CYS A 97 -23.70 -3.21 -6.46
CA CYS A 97 -22.83 -3.54 -5.32
C CYS A 97 -21.88 -2.37 -4.98
N ARG A 98 -21.18 -1.83 -5.99
CA ARG A 98 -20.27 -0.69 -5.85
C ARG A 98 -20.95 0.54 -5.29
N ARG A 99 -22.17 0.84 -5.74
CA ARG A 99 -22.93 2.03 -5.34
C ARG A 99 -23.78 1.84 -4.09
N HIS A 100 -23.79 0.63 -3.51
CA HIS A 100 -24.50 0.37 -2.27
C HIS A 100 -23.98 1.31 -1.15
N PRO A 101 -24.87 2.00 -0.41
CA PRO A 101 -24.46 2.96 0.62
C PRO A 101 -23.49 2.38 1.65
N ARG A 102 -22.44 3.13 1.96
CA ARG A 102 -21.39 2.72 2.90
C ARG A 102 -21.44 3.52 4.18
N THR A 103 -21.26 2.82 5.28
CA THR A 103 -21.12 3.34 6.64
C THR A 103 -19.95 2.63 7.30
N PRO A 104 -19.32 3.22 8.33
CA PRO A 104 -18.29 2.51 9.10
C PRO A 104 -18.76 1.19 9.73
N GLN A 105 -20.08 1.01 9.90
CA GLN A 105 -20.68 -0.19 10.47
C GLN A 105 -20.85 -1.31 9.44
N ASN A 106 -21.36 -1.00 8.24
CA ASN A 106 -21.58 -2.01 7.19
C ASN A 106 -20.34 -2.24 6.31
N ASP A 107 -19.38 -1.33 6.32
CA ASP A 107 -18.11 -1.45 5.61
C ASP A 107 -16.96 -0.76 6.38
N PRO A 108 -16.45 -1.41 7.44
CA PRO A 108 -15.33 -0.87 8.22
C PRO A 108 -14.03 -0.80 7.43
N TYR A 109 -13.88 -1.63 6.38
CA TYR A 109 -12.67 -1.63 5.54
C TYR A 109 -12.61 -0.38 4.67
N ASN A 110 -13.67 -0.05 3.93
CA ASN A 110 -13.76 1.20 3.18
C ASN A 110 -13.53 2.40 4.10
N ALA A 111 -14.17 2.42 5.27
CA ALA A 111 -13.97 3.48 6.25
C ALA A 111 -12.50 3.60 6.72
N ALA A 112 -11.72 2.51 6.74
CA ALA A 112 -10.30 2.54 7.03
C ALA A 112 -9.47 3.08 5.87
N VAL A 113 -9.78 2.69 4.63
CA VAL A 113 -9.12 3.22 3.41
C VAL A 113 -9.35 4.73 3.30
N GLU A 114 -10.57 5.20 3.53
CA GLU A 114 -10.91 6.63 3.58
C GLU A 114 -10.11 7.39 4.64
N ARG A 115 -9.88 6.80 5.83
CA ARG A 115 -9.01 7.40 6.85
C ARG A 115 -7.56 7.51 6.41
N VAL A 116 -7.04 6.50 5.70
CA VAL A 116 -5.69 6.56 5.11
C VAL A 116 -5.61 7.68 4.07
N ALA A 117 -6.59 7.76 3.17
CA ALA A 117 -6.66 8.83 2.18
C ALA A 117 -6.73 10.21 2.85
N GLN A 118 -7.55 10.38 3.90
CA GLN A 118 -7.64 11.63 4.65
C GLN A 118 -6.32 12.01 5.34
N ALA A 119 -5.58 11.04 5.88
CA ALA A 119 -4.25 11.28 6.44
C ALA A 119 -3.27 11.79 5.36
N ILE A 120 -3.37 11.27 4.13
CA ILE A 120 -2.57 11.73 2.99
C ILE A 120 -3.00 13.13 2.54
N VAL A 121 -4.30 13.43 2.48
CA VAL A 121 -4.83 14.79 2.21
C VAL A 121 -4.23 15.79 3.19
N ASN A 122 -4.17 15.43 4.48
CA ASN A 122 -3.61 16.28 5.53
C ASN A 122 -2.11 16.58 5.35
N SER A 123 -1.38 15.76 4.59
CA SER A 123 0.02 16.03 4.23
C SER A 123 0.18 17.17 3.22
N LYS A 124 -0.91 17.58 2.54
CA LYS A 124 -0.97 18.66 1.53
C LYS A 124 0.01 18.49 0.35
N ARG A 125 0.42 17.25 0.06
CA ARG A 125 1.37 16.92 -1.01
C ARG A 125 0.75 16.89 -2.40
N PHE A 126 -0.53 16.55 -2.49
CA PHE A 126 -1.28 16.34 -3.72
C PHE A 126 -2.40 17.37 -3.84
N ASP A 127 -2.79 17.71 -5.08
CA ASP A 127 -3.98 18.53 -5.33
C ASP A 127 -5.27 17.73 -5.08
N HIS A 128 -5.24 16.45 -5.48
CA HIS A 128 -6.37 15.54 -5.36
C HIS A 128 -5.90 14.22 -4.77
N VAL A 129 -6.66 13.69 -3.82
CA VAL A 129 -6.52 12.32 -3.33
C VAL A 129 -7.88 11.67 -3.51
N LEU A 130 -7.93 10.59 -4.27
CA LEU A 130 -9.14 9.83 -4.58
C LEU A 130 -9.02 8.42 -4.01
N VAL A 131 -10.15 7.88 -3.58
CA VAL A 131 -10.27 6.48 -3.18
C VAL A 131 -10.96 5.71 -4.30
N ALA A 132 -10.35 4.60 -4.68
CA ALA A 132 -10.91 3.61 -5.58
C ALA A 132 -10.83 2.23 -4.93
N HIS A 133 -11.60 1.27 -5.46
CA HIS A 133 -11.44 -0.12 -5.07
C HIS A 133 -11.33 -1.00 -6.30
N ASN A 134 -10.53 -2.07 -6.17
CA ASN A 134 -10.46 -3.06 -7.22
C ASN A 134 -11.84 -3.68 -7.47
N GLU A 135 -12.61 -3.93 -6.42
CA GLU A 135 -13.88 -4.65 -6.49
C GLU A 135 -14.94 -4.07 -5.54
N PHE A 136 -16.21 -4.37 -5.82
CA PHE A 136 -17.37 -4.25 -4.91
C PHE A 136 -17.73 -2.89 -4.30
N CYS A 137 -16.86 -1.88 -4.27
CA CYS A 137 -17.07 -0.65 -3.50
C CYS A 137 -16.66 0.61 -4.26
N GLY A 138 -17.55 1.61 -4.32
CA GLY A 138 -17.23 2.94 -4.82
C GLY A 138 -16.71 2.94 -6.26
N LEU A 139 -15.79 3.87 -6.53
CA LEU A 139 -15.17 4.01 -7.84
C LEU A 139 -14.29 2.81 -8.18
N ASP A 140 -14.38 2.31 -9.40
CA ASP A 140 -13.32 1.50 -9.97
C ASP A 140 -12.05 2.35 -10.23
N VAL A 141 -10.90 1.70 -10.39
CA VAL A 141 -9.61 2.36 -10.66
C VAL A 141 -9.68 3.25 -11.90
N GLU A 142 -10.33 2.78 -12.98
CA GLU A 142 -10.48 3.58 -14.20
C GLU A 142 -11.36 4.82 -13.99
N GLU A 143 -12.44 4.69 -13.22
CA GLU A 143 -13.36 5.78 -12.90
C GLU A 143 -12.67 6.83 -12.02
N ALA A 144 -11.83 6.42 -11.06
CA ALA A 144 -11.06 7.34 -10.23
C ALA A 144 -9.98 8.09 -11.04
N ILE A 145 -9.31 7.42 -11.98
CA ILE A 145 -8.37 8.07 -12.88
C ILE A 145 -9.11 9.09 -13.76
N GLU A 146 -10.25 8.72 -14.35
CA GLU A 146 -11.08 9.62 -15.13
C GLU A 146 -11.50 10.86 -14.32
N LEU A 147 -11.94 10.66 -13.07
CA LEU A 147 -12.30 11.77 -12.19
C LEU A 147 -11.11 12.69 -11.89
N ALA A 148 -9.91 12.15 -11.67
CA ALA A 148 -8.69 12.96 -11.51
C ALA A 148 -8.37 13.78 -12.77
N VAL A 149 -8.55 13.20 -13.96
CA VAL A 149 -8.39 13.92 -15.24
C VAL A 149 -9.39 15.06 -15.35
N GLN A 150 -10.66 14.81 -15.02
CA GLN A 150 -11.72 15.83 -15.01
C GLN A 150 -11.44 16.96 -14.00
N GLN A 151 -10.76 16.65 -12.89
CA GLN A 151 -10.29 17.63 -11.90
C GLN A 151 -9.04 18.39 -12.34
N GLY A 152 -8.48 18.09 -13.53
CA GLY A 152 -7.37 18.84 -14.13
C GLY A 152 -5.98 18.25 -13.83
N ALA A 153 -5.90 17.05 -13.23
CA ALA A 153 -4.63 16.39 -12.99
C ALA A 153 -3.87 16.13 -14.31
N LYS A 154 -2.57 16.39 -14.29
CA LYS A 154 -1.62 16.11 -15.39
C LYS A 154 -0.73 14.92 -15.09
N ARG A 155 -0.55 14.62 -13.79
CA ARG A 155 0.13 13.43 -13.30
C ARG A 155 -0.73 12.75 -12.25
N ILE A 156 -0.98 11.46 -12.42
CA ILE A 156 -1.81 10.64 -11.55
C ILE A 156 -0.96 9.45 -11.09
N LEU A 157 -0.75 9.37 -9.78
CA LEU A 157 -0.11 8.22 -9.15
C LEU A 157 -1.19 7.28 -8.64
N VAL A 158 -1.07 6.00 -8.93
CA VAL A 158 -1.97 4.95 -8.44
C VAL A 158 -1.19 4.09 -7.46
N PHE A 159 -1.73 3.91 -6.25
CA PHE A 159 -1.09 3.14 -5.19
C PHE A 159 -2.12 2.22 -4.53
N THR A 160 -1.79 0.93 -4.40
CA THR A 160 -2.67 -0.06 -3.77
C THR A 160 -2.33 -0.28 -2.30
N THR A 161 -3.35 -0.53 -1.47
CA THR A 161 -3.17 -0.97 -0.09
C THR A 161 -2.77 -2.44 0.01
N MET A 162 -2.90 -3.21 -1.07
CA MET A 162 -2.49 -4.61 -1.19
C MET A 162 -1.01 -4.70 -1.57
N VAL A 163 -0.14 -4.31 -0.63
CA VAL A 163 1.29 -4.04 -0.88
C VAL A 163 2.19 -5.29 -0.94
N ILE A 164 1.69 -6.46 -0.56
CA ILE A 164 2.48 -7.71 -0.56
C ILE A 164 2.46 -8.32 -1.98
N PRO A 165 3.62 -8.56 -2.61
CA PRO A 165 3.69 -9.24 -3.91
C PRO A 165 3.16 -10.68 -3.86
N GLY A 166 2.75 -11.20 -5.03
CA GLY A 166 2.17 -12.53 -5.23
C GLY A 166 0.64 -12.55 -5.35
N GLY A 167 -0.03 -11.40 -5.34
CA GLY A 167 -1.49 -11.27 -5.46
C GLY A 167 -1.95 -10.83 -6.84
N MET A 168 -2.96 -11.51 -7.41
CA MET A 168 -3.48 -11.21 -8.76
C MET A 168 -3.97 -9.76 -8.92
N HIS A 169 -4.64 -9.21 -7.91
CA HIS A 169 -5.18 -7.85 -7.99
C HIS A 169 -4.09 -6.78 -8.22
N SER A 170 -2.99 -6.86 -7.47
CA SER A 170 -1.90 -5.90 -7.57
C SER A 170 -1.00 -6.13 -8.78
N GLU A 171 -0.90 -7.37 -9.27
CA GLU A 171 0.03 -7.74 -10.36
C GLU A 171 -0.61 -7.79 -11.75
N VAL A 172 -1.93 -7.97 -11.83
CA VAL A 172 -2.67 -8.16 -13.09
C VAL A 172 -3.81 -7.14 -13.21
N ASP A 173 -4.76 -7.15 -12.28
CA ASP A 173 -6.02 -6.42 -12.46
C ASP A 173 -5.82 -4.90 -12.47
N ILE A 174 -5.14 -4.36 -11.45
CA ILE A 174 -4.88 -2.92 -11.34
C ILE A 174 -3.99 -2.43 -12.49
N PRO A 175 -2.86 -3.09 -12.85
CA PRO A 175 -2.10 -2.75 -14.05
C PRO A 175 -2.95 -2.72 -15.32
N MET A 176 -3.84 -3.69 -15.53
CA MET A 176 -4.72 -3.72 -16.71
C MET A 176 -5.68 -2.53 -16.73
N LYS A 177 -6.30 -2.18 -15.59
CA LYS A 177 -7.15 -0.99 -15.46
C LYS A 177 -6.38 0.29 -15.74
N VAL A 178 -5.17 0.41 -15.19
CA VAL A 178 -4.28 1.55 -15.43
C VAL A 178 -3.90 1.66 -16.91
N ALA A 179 -3.57 0.54 -17.57
CA ALA A 179 -3.23 0.52 -19.00
C ALA A 179 -4.42 0.97 -19.88
N ARG A 180 -5.65 0.54 -19.56
CA ARG A 180 -6.86 1.02 -20.25
C ARG A 180 -7.06 2.52 -20.05
N ALA A 181 -6.86 3.03 -18.85
CA ALA A 181 -6.94 4.46 -18.58
C ALA A 181 -5.83 5.27 -19.31
N GLN A 182 -4.59 4.77 -19.38
CA GLN A 182 -3.50 5.38 -20.14
C GLN A 182 -3.84 5.49 -21.63
N ASN A 183 -4.41 4.44 -22.23
CA ASN A 183 -4.87 4.46 -23.62
C ASN A 183 -5.99 5.48 -23.85
N ARG A 184 -6.90 5.63 -22.88
CA ARG A 184 -8.01 6.58 -22.94
C ARG A 184 -7.57 8.04 -22.74
N PHE A 185 -6.52 8.27 -21.96
CA PHE A 185 -6.02 9.60 -21.61
C PHE A 185 -4.52 9.77 -21.95
N PRO A 186 -4.13 9.73 -23.24
CA PRO A 186 -2.72 9.69 -23.65
C PRO A 186 -1.92 10.96 -23.29
N ASN A 187 -2.60 12.07 -22.97
CA ASN A 187 -1.97 13.34 -22.60
C ASN A 187 -1.81 13.52 -21.07
N VAL A 188 -2.12 12.49 -20.27
CA VAL A 188 -2.00 12.51 -18.81
C VAL A 188 -1.04 11.41 -18.40
N GLN A 189 -0.06 11.76 -17.56
CA GLN A 189 0.90 10.80 -17.03
C GLN A 189 0.24 10.00 -15.91
N VAL A 190 -0.13 8.75 -16.19
CA VAL A 190 -0.68 7.83 -15.17
C VAL A 190 0.39 6.80 -14.83
N GLU A 191 0.78 6.70 -13.56
CA GLU A 191 1.82 5.78 -13.08
C GLU A 191 1.25 4.90 -11.98
N TYR A 192 1.35 3.58 -12.15
CA TYR A 192 1.08 2.63 -11.08
C TYR A 192 2.36 2.36 -10.28
N ILE A 193 2.35 2.68 -8.99
CA ILE A 193 3.49 2.51 -8.10
C ILE A 193 3.51 1.06 -7.62
N TRP A 194 4.13 0.20 -8.43
CA TRP A 194 4.27 -1.23 -8.16
C TRP A 194 5.50 -1.82 -8.88
N PRO A 195 6.19 -2.82 -8.30
CA PRO A 195 6.00 -3.35 -6.95
C PRO A 195 6.51 -2.39 -5.87
N VAL A 196 5.92 -2.48 -4.67
CA VAL A 196 6.50 -1.83 -3.48
C VAL A 196 7.73 -2.61 -3.05
N SER A 197 8.86 -1.94 -2.79
CA SER A 197 10.08 -2.64 -2.38
C SER A 197 9.87 -3.41 -1.08
N ILE A 198 10.42 -4.62 -1.02
CA ILE A 198 10.36 -5.48 0.18
C ILE A 198 10.95 -4.77 1.39
N ASP A 199 12.04 -4.02 1.22
CA ASP A 199 12.66 -3.24 2.29
C ASP A 199 11.71 -2.16 2.84
N SER A 200 10.93 -1.49 1.98
CA SER A 200 9.94 -0.50 2.46
C SER A 200 8.81 -1.14 3.26
N ILE A 201 8.35 -2.33 2.85
CA ILE A 201 7.33 -3.09 3.57
C ILE A 201 7.88 -3.55 4.92
N ALA A 202 9.10 -4.10 4.94
CA ALA A 202 9.77 -4.51 6.18
C ALA A 202 9.97 -3.33 7.12
N ASN A 203 10.40 -2.17 6.61
CA ASN A 203 10.57 -0.96 7.41
C ASN A 203 9.25 -0.44 8.00
N LEU A 204 8.13 -0.53 7.27
CA LEU A 204 6.81 -0.21 7.82
C LEU A 204 6.45 -1.14 8.98
N ILE A 205 6.66 -2.45 8.83
CA ILE A 205 6.38 -3.44 9.88
C ILE A 205 7.25 -3.18 11.10
N LEU A 206 8.56 -3.00 10.90
CA LEU A 206 9.51 -2.72 11.99
C LEU A 206 9.16 -1.42 12.72
N HIS A 207 8.78 -0.37 11.99
CA HIS A 207 8.33 0.89 12.59
C HIS A 207 7.15 0.69 13.56
N GLU A 208 6.17 -0.13 13.18
CA GLU A 208 5.01 -0.40 14.03
C GLU A 208 5.35 -1.31 15.23
N VAL A 209 6.27 -2.26 15.05
CA VAL A 209 6.80 -3.09 16.15
C VAL A 209 7.53 -2.22 17.18
N ASP A 210 8.45 -1.37 16.73
CA ASP A 210 9.22 -0.48 17.60
C ASP A 210 8.31 0.49 18.36
N ARG A 211 7.30 1.04 17.68
CA ARG A 211 6.26 1.89 18.29
C ARG A 211 5.51 1.17 19.41
N HIS A 212 5.30 -0.14 19.30
CA HIS A 212 4.63 -0.93 20.33
C HIS A 212 5.57 -1.21 21.52
N ILE A 213 6.79 -1.67 21.27
CA ILE A 213 7.80 -1.93 22.30
C ILE A 213 8.07 -0.67 23.16
N ALA A 214 8.15 0.50 22.53
CA ALA A 214 8.38 1.77 23.22
C ALA A 214 7.23 2.20 24.14
N LYS A 215 6.00 1.70 23.93
CA LYS A 215 4.85 1.98 24.82
C LYS A 215 4.89 1.14 26.08
N ASP A 216 5.34 -0.10 25.99
CA ASP A 216 5.44 -1.03 27.14
C ASP A 216 6.60 -0.68 28.08
N SER A 217 7.47 0.22 27.66
CA SER A 217 8.61 0.73 28.44
C SER A 217 8.27 1.98 29.28
N LYS A 218 7.00 2.41 29.33
CA LYS A 218 6.49 3.54 30.10
C LYS A 218 5.43 3.11 31.10
#